data_AF-A0A1V6T3C4-F1
#
_entry.id   AF-A0A1V6T3C4-F1
#
_cell.length_a   1.000
_cell.length_b   1.000
_cell.length_c   1.000
_cell.angle_alpha   90.00
_cell.angle_beta   90.00
_cell.angle_gamma   90.00
#
_symmetry.space_group_name_H-M   'P 1'
#
loop_
_entity.id
_entity.type
_entity.pdbx_description
1 polymer ?
#
loop_
_entity_poly.entity_id
_entity_poly.type
_entity_poly.pdbx_seq_one_letter_code
_entity_poly.pdbx_strand_id
1 'polypeptide(L)'
;MDSRQVARPQLSKSDFVNPDVLNAVNPHPVWGYAHGPIPNNNPDWQPKLSQGGRYVTRRDFARALASHRLQAPMVTMNRYNTYVCDILLQGTFMCGMNFRLSHSVEGHVRTQHAGAANPLDKNKLTTQEKTAGDNAMRRWVLMGGWRDALYYKEPKKQIISGSLIGYYCGVLEEIARNDAQFAAEYGTQFHRPGHREWVQTMNPLIHHSPNLPMPLVVPSTPGDEDSVTSSRCEQSTLTEHISDNDPNYNPDSTSGSELDCEIVTKTVSKVVFEVDSEPEEQEEWPVDAVTDIFAGLYLPSSKLDAAYGPMPEEMD
;
A
#
# COMPACT_ATOMS: atom_id res chain seq x y z
N MET A 1 5.61 -0.36 -30.37
CA MET A 1 5.85 0.73 -29.41
C MET A 1 6.86 0.22 -28.41
N ASP A 2 8.08 0.75 -28.51
CA ASP A 2 9.25 0.35 -27.74
C ASP A 2 9.01 0.62 -26.24
N SER A 3 8.67 -0.43 -25.49
CA SER A 3 8.49 -0.37 -24.04
C SER A 3 9.87 -0.42 -23.41
N ARG A 4 10.60 0.69 -23.46
CA ARG A 4 11.75 0.87 -22.57
C ARG A 4 11.21 0.85 -21.15
N GLN A 5 11.31 -0.32 -20.51
CA GLN A 5 11.23 -0.45 -19.08
C GLN A 5 12.36 0.42 -18.54
N VAL A 6 12.07 1.68 -18.23
CA VAL A 6 12.95 2.48 -17.40
C VAL A 6 13.10 1.68 -16.12
N ALA A 7 14.31 1.18 -15.86
CA ALA A 7 14.61 0.43 -14.65
C ALA A 7 14.11 1.25 -13.46
N ARG A 8 13.27 0.65 -12.62
CA ARG A 8 12.83 1.33 -11.40
C ARG A 8 14.08 1.58 -10.53
N PRO A 9 14.18 2.76 -9.88
CA PRO A 9 15.31 3.05 -9.00
C PRO A 9 15.41 1.94 -7.94
N GLN A 10 16.63 1.53 -7.58
CA GLN A 10 16.82 0.59 -6.47
C GLN A 10 16.50 1.30 -5.16
N LEU A 11 15.51 0.80 -4.42
CA LEU A 11 15.12 1.32 -3.10
C LEU A 11 15.77 0.48 -1.99
N SER A 12 15.99 1.10 -0.84
CA SER A 12 16.69 0.55 0.32
C SER A 12 15.88 0.73 1.61
N LYS A 13 16.37 0.21 2.74
CA LYS A 13 15.71 0.37 4.05
C LYS A 13 15.43 1.83 4.41
N SER A 14 16.36 2.75 4.12
CA SER A 14 16.19 4.18 4.43
C SER A 14 15.08 4.85 3.60
N ASP A 15 14.67 4.26 2.49
CA ASP A 15 13.55 4.75 1.67
C ASP A 15 12.18 4.46 2.28
N PHE A 16 12.12 3.56 3.27
CA PHE A 16 10.89 3.16 3.98
C PHE A 16 10.92 3.55 5.45
N VAL A 17 12.07 3.41 6.11
CA VAL A 17 12.25 3.71 7.54
C VAL A 17 12.91 5.08 7.68
N ASN A 18 12.12 6.12 7.42
CA ASN A 18 12.50 7.52 7.60
C ASN A 18 11.30 8.34 8.10
N PRO A 19 11.50 9.52 8.68
CA PRO A 19 10.41 10.34 9.21
C PRO A 19 9.33 10.69 8.18
N ASP A 20 9.68 10.94 6.92
CA ASP A 20 8.71 11.35 5.90
C ASP A 20 7.73 10.23 5.56
N VAL A 21 8.20 8.98 5.54
CA VAL A 21 7.35 7.80 5.34
C VAL A 21 6.66 7.40 6.64
N LEU A 22 7.38 7.33 7.76
CA LEU A 22 6.82 6.90 9.03
C LEU A 22 5.77 7.88 9.59
N ASN A 23 5.84 9.16 9.24
CA ASN A 23 4.85 10.16 9.64
C ASN A 23 3.88 10.52 8.51
N ALA A 24 3.91 9.80 7.39
CA ALA A 24 2.99 10.05 6.28
C ALA A 24 1.53 9.90 6.73
N VAL A 25 0.74 10.94 6.54
CA VAL A 25 -0.68 10.98 6.89
C VAL A 25 -1.56 10.53 5.73
N ASN A 26 -2.61 9.76 6.03
CA ASN A 26 -3.65 9.38 5.09
C ASN A 26 -5.02 9.41 5.80
N PRO A 27 -5.98 10.25 5.35
CA PRO A 27 -5.89 11.15 4.20
C PRO A 27 -4.90 12.30 4.41
N HIS A 28 -4.26 12.74 3.33
CA HIS A 28 -3.50 13.98 3.33
C HIS A 28 -4.45 15.19 3.40
N PRO A 29 -4.19 16.23 4.21
CA PRO A 29 -5.10 17.38 4.38
C PRO A 29 -5.40 18.11 3.06
N VAL A 30 -4.44 18.14 2.14
CA VAL A 30 -4.58 18.83 0.83
C VAL A 30 -4.96 17.88 -0.31
N TRP A 31 -4.38 16.67 -0.34
CA TRP A 31 -4.45 15.77 -1.49
C TRP A 31 -5.34 14.55 -1.25
N GLY A 32 -5.89 14.40 -0.04
CA GLY A 32 -6.84 13.35 0.28
C GLY A 32 -6.23 11.95 0.38
N TYR A 33 -7.04 10.94 0.06
CA TYR A 33 -6.71 9.53 0.26
C TYR A 33 -5.81 8.98 -0.85
N ALA A 34 -4.61 8.49 -0.49
CA ALA A 34 -3.74 7.72 -1.38
C ALA A 34 -4.07 6.22 -1.37
N HIS A 35 -4.62 5.73 -0.27
CA HIS A 35 -5.06 4.34 -0.07
C HIS A 35 -6.25 4.28 0.90
N GLY A 36 -6.81 3.08 1.05
CA GLY A 36 -7.94 2.80 1.92
C GLY A 36 -7.69 2.73 3.43
N PRO A 37 -8.78 2.65 4.21
CA PRO A 37 -10.18 2.63 3.75
C PRO A 37 -10.70 4.02 3.34
N ILE A 38 -11.33 4.11 2.16
CA ILE A 38 -11.93 5.34 1.65
C ILE A 38 -13.43 5.29 1.91
N PRO A 39 -14.01 6.25 2.66
CA PRO A 39 -15.43 6.20 2.97
C PRO A 39 -16.29 6.53 1.75
N ASN A 40 -17.43 5.84 1.63
CA ASN A 40 -18.48 6.19 0.68
C ASN A 40 -19.59 6.93 1.42
N ASN A 41 -19.43 8.25 1.54
CA ASN A 41 -20.33 9.08 2.34
C ASN A 41 -21.75 9.21 1.75
N ASN A 42 -21.94 8.83 0.47
CA ASN A 42 -23.24 8.90 -0.20
C ASN A 42 -23.47 7.60 -1.01
N PRO A 43 -23.63 6.45 -0.36
CA PRO A 43 -23.66 5.15 -1.05
C PRO A 43 -24.86 4.99 -1.99
N ASP A 44 -25.97 5.65 -1.67
CA ASP A 44 -27.20 5.62 -2.47
C ASP A 44 -27.22 6.68 -3.59
N TRP A 45 -26.22 7.56 -3.64
CA TRP A 45 -26.17 8.59 -4.66
C TRP A 45 -25.61 8.04 -5.97
N GLN A 46 -26.38 8.18 -7.04
CA GLN A 46 -26.01 7.79 -8.39
C GLN A 46 -26.44 8.87 -9.39
N PRO A 47 -25.56 9.27 -10.32
CA PRO A 47 -25.89 10.21 -11.36
C PRO A 47 -26.89 9.57 -12.32
N LYS A 48 -28.01 10.25 -12.59
CA LYS A 48 -28.95 9.82 -13.62
C LYS A 48 -28.27 9.88 -14.98
N LEU A 49 -28.31 8.77 -15.71
CA LEU A 49 -27.85 8.73 -17.09
C LEU A 49 -28.73 9.64 -17.95
N SER A 50 -28.10 10.47 -18.78
CA SER A 50 -28.79 11.14 -19.88
C SER A 50 -29.44 10.07 -20.77
N GLN A 51 -30.72 10.23 -21.13
CA GLN A 51 -31.48 9.24 -21.91
C GLN A 51 -30.68 8.75 -23.14
N GLY A 52 -30.40 7.44 -23.20
CA GLY A 52 -29.66 6.78 -24.29
C GLY A 52 -28.17 6.54 -24.03
N GLY A 53 -27.59 7.04 -22.94
CA GLY A 53 -26.18 6.81 -22.60
C GLY A 53 -25.91 5.44 -21.98
N ARG A 54 -24.89 4.71 -22.46
CA ARG A 54 -24.42 3.44 -21.85
C ARG A 54 -23.47 3.64 -20.66
N TYR A 55 -22.90 4.85 -20.49
CA TYR A 55 -21.88 5.13 -19.49
C TYR A 55 -22.01 6.56 -18.95
N VAL A 56 -21.69 6.77 -17.67
CA VAL A 56 -21.66 8.10 -17.04
C VAL A 56 -20.37 8.82 -17.45
N THR A 57 -20.50 9.85 -18.30
CA THR A 57 -19.36 10.70 -18.63
C THR A 57 -19.02 11.62 -17.45
N ARG A 58 -17.80 12.17 -17.43
CA ARG A 58 -17.41 13.18 -16.43
C ARG A 58 -18.31 14.42 -16.48
N ARG A 59 -18.82 14.78 -17.67
CA ARG A 59 -19.74 15.91 -17.85
C ARG A 59 -21.12 15.60 -17.27
N ASP A 60 -21.65 14.40 -17.50
CA ASP A 60 -22.92 13.98 -16.90
C ASP A 60 -22.82 13.99 -15.37
N PHE A 61 -21.71 13.49 -14.84
CA PHE A 61 -21.45 13.50 -13.40
C PHE A 61 -21.38 14.90 -12.82
N ALA A 62 -20.62 15.82 -13.44
CA ALA A 62 -20.53 17.21 -13.01
C ALA A 62 -21.91 17.90 -13.05
N ARG A 63 -22.72 17.62 -14.08
CA ARG A 63 -24.10 18.12 -14.17
C ARG A 63 -24.97 17.55 -13.06
N ALA A 64 -24.87 16.25 -12.77
CA ALA A 64 -25.62 15.61 -11.71
C ALA A 64 -25.29 16.21 -10.34
N LEU A 65 -24.00 16.43 -10.05
CA LEU A 65 -23.54 17.11 -8.83
C LEU A 65 -24.06 18.55 -8.73
N ALA A 66 -24.06 19.31 -9.83
CA ALA A 66 -24.60 20.67 -9.85
C ALA A 66 -26.13 20.70 -9.65
N SER A 67 -26.84 19.60 -9.94
CA SER A 67 -28.30 19.55 -9.92
C SER A 67 -28.88 18.90 -8.67
N HIS A 68 -28.08 18.11 -7.92
CA HIS A 68 -28.54 17.37 -6.75
C HIS A 68 -27.62 17.64 -5.57
N ARG A 69 -28.21 18.06 -4.45
CA ARG A 69 -27.47 18.22 -3.20
C ARG A 69 -27.10 16.85 -2.64
N LEU A 70 -25.81 16.63 -2.42
CA LEU A 70 -25.30 15.47 -1.69
C LEU A 70 -25.66 15.57 -0.20
N GLN A 71 -25.87 14.43 0.45
CA GLN A 71 -26.17 14.39 1.89
C GLN A 71 -24.92 14.68 2.73
N ALA A 72 -23.77 14.23 2.25
CA ALA A 72 -22.47 14.43 2.88
C ALA A 72 -21.41 14.81 1.84
N PRO A 73 -20.33 15.52 2.24
CA PRO A 73 -19.26 15.86 1.32
C PRO A 73 -18.56 14.60 0.80
N MET A 74 -18.24 14.61 -0.49
CA MET A 74 -17.39 13.58 -1.09
C MET A 74 -15.94 13.77 -0.63
N VAL A 75 -15.17 12.69 -0.58
CA VAL A 75 -13.75 12.77 -0.22
C VAL A 75 -12.89 13.18 -1.41
N THR A 76 -11.72 13.74 -1.11
CA THR A 76 -10.65 13.93 -2.09
C THR A 76 -9.83 12.65 -2.17
N MET A 77 -9.53 12.20 -3.39
CA MET A 77 -8.59 11.10 -3.64
C MET A 77 -7.30 11.66 -4.22
N ASN A 78 -6.18 11.21 -3.66
CA ASN A 78 -4.87 11.50 -4.21
C ASN A 78 -4.76 10.84 -5.59
N ARG A 79 -4.25 11.57 -6.58
CA ARG A 79 -4.12 11.07 -7.95
C ARG A 79 -2.99 10.07 -8.09
N TYR A 80 -2.03 10.10 -7.17
CA TYR A 80 -1.00 9.09 -6.97
C TYR A 80 -1.47 8.05 -5.94
N ASN A 81 -2.39 7.19 -6.35
CA ASN A 81 -2.98 6.14 -5.52
C ASN A 81 -2.56 4.72 -5.96
N THR A 82 -3.08 3.74 -5.23
CA THR A 82 -2.79 2.30 -5.35
C THR A 82 -3.24 1.65 -6.66
N TYR A 83 -4.09 2.33 -7.43
CA TYR A 83 -4.92 1.75 -8.51
C TYR A 83 -5.78 0.56 -8.09
N VAL A 84 -5.98 0.39 -6.78
CA VAL A 84 -6.97 -0.50 -6.18
C VAL A 84 -8.12 0.37 -5.71
N CYS A 85 -9.35 -0.06 -5.96
CA CYS A 85 -10.52 0.64 -5.46
C CYS A 85 -10.69 0.36 -3.97
N ASP A 86 -10.22 1.29 -3.17
CA ASP A 86 -10.21 1.15 -1.72
C ASP A 86 -11.47 1.76 -1.06
N ILE A 87 -12.55 1.90 -1.83
CA ILE A 87 -13.81 2.48 -1.36
C ILE A 87 -14.61 1.44 -0.58
N LEU A 88 -15.08 1.81 0.60
CA LEU A 88 -15.95 1.00 1.45
C LEU A 88 -17.30 0.75 0.76
N LEU A 89 -17.71 -0.52 0.67
CA LEU A 89 -18.98 -0.92 0.07
C LEU A 89 -20.13 -0.91 1.08
N GLN A 90 -19.91 -1.51 2.25
CA GLN A 90 -20.78 -1.56 3.44
C GLN A 90 -20.01 -2.33 4.54
N GLY A 91 -20.03 -1.84 5.78
CA GLY A 91 -19.25 -2.43 6.87
C GLY A 91 -17.75 -2.18 6.72
N THR A 92 -16.94 -3.24 6.82
CA THR A 92 -15.47 -3.17 6.84
C THR A 92 -14.79 -3.52 5.51
N PHE A 93 -15.55 -3.95 4.49
CA PHE A 93 -14.99 -4.37 3.20
C PHE A 93 -14.86 -3.22 2.21
N MET A 94 -13.68 -3.13 1.59
CA MET A 94 -13.39 -2.27 0.45
C MET A 94 -13.68 -2.97 -0.88
N CYS A 95 -13.91 -2.22 -1.95
CA CYS A 95 -14.24 -2.76 -3.26
C CYS A 95 -13.18 -3.75 -3.79
N GLY A 96 -11.91 -3.36 -3.80
CA GLY A 96 -10.76 -4.19 -4.20
C GLY A 96 -10.59 -4.42 -5.70
N MET A 97 -11.46 -3.87 -6.55
CA MET A 97 -11.22 -3.88 -8.00
C MET A 97 -9.95 -3.09 -8.32
N ASN A 98 -9.02 -3.71 -9.06
CA ASN A 98 -7.74 -3.11 -9.39
C ASN A 98 -7.53 -2.92 -10.90
N PHE A 99 -6.78 -1.88 -11.24
CA PHE A 99 -6.66 -1.35 -12.59
C PHE A 99 -5.20 -1.11 -12.97
N ARG A 100 -4.92 -1.07 -14.27
CA ARG A 100 -3.58 -0.73 -14.79
C ARG A 100 -3.38 0.76 -15.02
N LEU A 101 -4.48 1.51 -15.16
CA LEU A 101 -4.49 2.89 -15.61
C LEU A 101 -5.35 3.74 -14.67
N SER A 102 -4.88 4.94 -14.33
CA SER A 102 -5.55 5.86 -13.41
C SER A 102 -6.98 6.23 -13.86
N HIS A 103 -7.18 6.51 -15.15
CA HIS A 103 -8.50 6.84 -15.68
C HIS A 103 -9.51 5.69 -15.58
N SER A 104 -9.04 4.44 -15.49
CA SER A 104 -9.92 3.28 -15.30
C SER A 104 -10.43 3.21 -13.86
N VAL A 105 -9.58 3.55 -12.88
CA VAL A 105 -9.98 3.73 -11.48
C VAL A 105 -11.01 4.86 -11.38
N GLU A 106 -10.73 6.02 -11.97
CA GLU A 106 -11.65 7.17 -11.96
C GLU A 106 -13.01 6.80 -12.57
N GLY A 107 -13.01 6.13 -13.72
CA GLY A 107 -14.24 5.67 -14.37
C GLY A 107 -15.01 4.68 -13.52
N HIS A 108 -14.31 3.77 -12.84
CA HIS A 108 -14.90 2.81 -11.93
C HIS A 108 -15.53 3.49 -10.70
N VAL A 109 -14.79 4.37 -10.02
CA VAL A 109 -15.30 5.15 -8.88
C VAL A 109 -16.53 5.95 -9.30
N ARG A 110 -16.47 6.66 -10.43
CA ARG A 110 -17.59 7.46 -10.94
C ARG A 110 -18.87 6.67 -11.22
N THR A 111 -18.74 5.39 -11.58
CA THR A 111 -19.87 4.55 -12.01
C THR A 111 -20.38 3.59 -10.94
N GLN A 112 -19.50 3.14 -10.04
CA GLN A 112 -19.83 2.15 -9.00
C GLN A 112 -19.85 2.76 -7.60
N HIS A 113 -19.15 3.87 -7.39
CA HIS A 113 -19.00 4.57 -6.12
C HIS A 113 -19.24 6.07 -6.30
N ALA A 114 -20.27 6.40 -7.05
CA ALA A 114 -20.46 7.74 -7.58
C ALA A 114 -20.55 8.80 -6.49
N GLY A 115 -21.05 8.47 -5.30
CA GLY A 115 -21.16 9.37 -4.16
C GLY A 115 -19.95 9.43 -3.22
N ALA A 116 -18.89 8.67 -3.49
CA ALA A 116 -17.77 8.51 -2.57
C ALA A 116 -16.72 9.63 -2.70
N ALA A 117 -16.17 9.82 -3.90
CA ALA A 117 -15.02 10.70 -4.12
C ALA A 117 -15.22 11.73 -5.24
N ASN A 118 -14.66 12.91 -5.04
CA ASN A 118 -14.65 13.99 -6.03
C ASN A 118 -13.97 13.53 -7.34
N PRO A 119 -14.44 14.00 -8.50
CA PRO A 119 -13.76 13.74 -9.77
C PRO A 119 -12.31 14.26 -9.71
N LEU A 120 -11.35 13.40 -10.08
CA LEU A 120 -9.93 13.78 -10.09
C LEU A 120 -9.67 14.93 -11.06
N ASP A 121 -8.95 15.95 -10.63
CA ASP A 121 -8.58 17.08 -11.49
C ASP A 121 -7.64 16.64 -12.64
N LYS A 122 -7.84 17.22 -13.83
CA LYS A 122 -7.03 17.01 -15.04
C LYS A 122 -5.69 17.76 -15.02
N ASN A 123 -5.49 18.65 -14.05
CA ASN A 123 -4.24 19.36 -13.89
C ASN A 123 -3.05 18.39 -13.80
N LYS A 124 -1.84 18.86 -14.07
CA LYS A 124 -0.65 18.01 -13.94
C LYS A 124 -0.50 17.57 -12.47
N LEU A 125 -0.07 16.32 -12.27
CA LEU A 125 0.28 15.81 -10.95
C LEU A 125 1.49 16.60 -10.44
N THR A 126 1.36 17.28 -9.31
CA THR A 126 2.48 18.03 -8.72
C THR A 126 3.47 17.06 -8.08
N THR A 127 4.73 17.48 -7.99
CA THR A 127 5.76 16.69 -7.30
C THR A 127 5.38 16.45 -5.84
N GLN A 128 4.81 17.45 -5.16
CA GLN A 128 4.40 17.35 -3.77
C GLN A 128 3.27 16.33 -3.56
N GLU A 129 2.23 16.35 -4.40
CA GLU A 129 1.14 15.37 -4.34
C GLU A 129 1.64 13.95 -4.58
N LYS A 130 2.55 13.80 -5.55
CA LYS A 130 3.21 12.52 -5.83
C LYS A 130 4.00 12.03 -4.63
N THR A 131 4.85 12.87 -4.03
CA THR A 131 5.66 12.52 -2.86
C THR A 131 4.78 12.13 -1.67
N ALA A 132 3.73 12.91 -1.39
CA ALA A 132 2.82 12.60 -0.29
C ALA A 132 2.07 11.27 -0.50
N GLY A 133 1.56 11.04 -1.72
CA GLY A 133 0.92 9.78 -2.07
C GLY A 133 1.89 8.60 -2.01
N ASP A 134 3.13 8.81 -2.44
CA ASP A 134 4.16 7.78 -2.41
C ASP A 134 4.55 7.38 -0.99
N ASN A 135 4.81 8.37 -0.12
CA ASN A 135 5.14 8.15 1.27
C ASN A 135 4.00 7.44 2.02
N ALA A 136 2.74 7.86 1.79
CA ALA A 136 1.58 7.20 2.35
C ALA A 136 1.47 5.73 1.90
N MET A 137 1.69 5.45 0.61
CA MET A 137 1.68 4.06 0.11
C MET A 137 2.82 3.22 0.67
N ARG A 138 4.05 3.75 0.74
CA ARG A 138 5.19 3.04 1.35
C ARG A 138 4.90 2.68 2.80
N ARG A 139 4.38 3.64 3.57
CA ARG A 139 3.95 3.42 4.96
C ARG A 139 2.88 2.34 5.04
N TRP A 140 1.87 2.40 4.18
CA TRP A 140 0.77 1.46 4.18
C TRP A 140 1.20 0.02 3.89
N VAL A 141 2.15 -0.17 2.97
CA VAL A 141 2.74 -1.49 2.70
C VAL A 141 3.63 -1.94 3.86
N LEU A 142 4.51 -1.07 4.36
CA LEU A 142 5.43 -1.35 5.47
C LEU A 142 4.69 -1.80 6.74
N MET A 143 3.70 -0.99 7.16
CA MET A 143 2.94 -1.20 8.40
C MET A 143 1.85 -2.28 8.28
N GLY A 144 1.72 -2.93 7.13
CA GLY A 144 0.79 -4.03 6.93
C GLY A 144 -0.63 -3.65 6.53
N GLY A 145 -0.94 -2.36 6.43
CA GLY A 145 -2.27 -1.93 5.98
C GLY A 145 -2.65 -2.53 4.61
N TRP A 146 -1.70 -2.66 3.68
CA TRP A 146 -1.96 -3.36 2.40
C TRP A 146 -2.26 -4.84 2.59
N ARG A 147 -1.48 -5.56 3.42
CA ARG A 147 -1.62 -7.02 3.55
C ARG A 147 -2.83 -7.42 4.40
N ASP A 148 -3.24 -6.56 5.33
CA ASP A 148 -4.34 -6.79 6.26
C ASP A 148 -5.69 -6.18 5.79
N ALA A 149 -5.67 -5.40 4.71
CA ALA A 149 -6.88 -4.81 4.12
C ALA A 149 -7.95 -5.88 3.78
N LEU A 150 -9.23 -5.56 3.99
CA LEU A 150 -10.34 -6.45 3.66
C LEU A 150 -10.98 -6.01 2.34
N TYR A 151 -10.81 -6.82 1.30
CA TYR A 151 -11.40 -6.57 -0.01
C TYR A 151 -12.55 -7.52 -0.31
N TYR A 152 -13.67 -6.95 -0.75
CA TYR A 152 -14.80 -7.71 -1.29
C TYR A 152 -14.41 -8.45 -2.58
N LYS A 153 -13.63 -7.81 -3.45
CA LYS A 153 -12.98 -8.46 -4.60
C LYS A 153 -11.48 -8.40 -4.42
N GLU A 154 -10.87 -9.53 -4.11
CA GLU A 154 -9.41 -9.57 -3.92
C GLU A 154 -8.66 -9.05 -5.17
N PRO A 155 -7.75 -8.06 -4.99
CA PRO A 155 -6.98 -7.51 -6.09
C PRO A 155 -6.21 -8.58 -6.86
N LYS A 156 -6.33 -8.57 -8.20
CA LYS A 156 -5.68 -9.58 -9.05
C LYS A 156 -4.15 -9.48 -8.94
N LYS A 157 -3.51 -10.57 -8.49
CA LYS A 157 -2.05 -10.68 -8.32
C LYS A 157 -1.26 -10.19 -9.54
N GLN A 158 -1.65 -10.60 -10.74
CA GLN A 158 -0.98 -10.20 -11.99
C GLN A 158 -0.97 -8.69 -12.27
N ILE A 159 -1.95 -7.93 -11.75
CA ILE A 159 -1.97 -6.47 -11.88
C ILE A 159 -1.12 -5.85 -10.76
N ILE A 160 -1.21 -6.38 -9.54
CA ILE A 160 -0.41 -5.92 -8.39
C ILE A 160 1.09 -6.13 -8.61
N SER A 161 1.52 -7.27 -9.17
CA SER A 161 2.93 -7.54 -9.44
C SER A 161 3.57 -6.51 -10.37
N GLY A 162 2.79 -5.85 -11.23
CA GLY A 162 3.27 -4.76 -12.08
C GLY A 162 3.10 -3.36 -11.47
N SER A 163 2.44 -3.22 -10.32
CA SER A 163 2.11 -1.93 -9.71
C SER A 163 3.23 -1.42 -8.78
N LEU A 164 3.04 -0.24 -8.18
CA LEU A 164 3.94 0.28 -7.15
C LEU A 164 3.87 -0.55 -5.87
N ILE A 165 2.68 -1.02 -5.50
CA ILE A 165 2.48 -1.87 -4.33
C ILE A 165 3.30 -3.15 -4.45
N GLY A 166 3.16 -3.91 -5.54
CA GLY A 166 3.91 -5.17 -5.70
C GLY A 166 5.41 -4.94 -5.71
N TYR A 167 5.85 -3.80 -6.23
CA TYR A 167 7.25 -3.41 -6.18
C TYR A 167 7.74 -3.08 -4.76
N TYR A 168 6.98 -2.31 -3.97
CA TYR A 168 7.30 -2.06 -2.56
C TYR A 168 7.29 -3.34 -1.74
N CYS A 169 6.31 -4.22 -1.94
CA CYS A 169 6.31 -5.54 -1.31
C CYS A 169 7.59 -6.32 -1.62
N GLY A 170 8.00 -6.38 -2.90
CA GLY A 170 9.21 -7.09 -3.31
C GLY A 170 10.48 -6.54 -2.67
N VAL A 171 10.64 -5.21 -2.64
CA VAL A 171 11.78 -4.55 -2.00
C VAL A 171 11.81 -4.81 -0.49
N LEU A 172 10.66 -4.69 0.19
CA LEU A 172 10.56 -4.90 1.64
C LEU A 172 10.86 -6.35 2.03
N GLU A 173 10.40 -7.32 1.24
CA GLU A 173 10.72 -8.74 1.43
C GLU A 173 12.20 -9.04 1.19
N GLU A 174 12.85 -8.36 0.24
CA GLU A 174 14.29 -8.45 0.04
C GLU A 174 15.07 -7.85 1.21
N ILE A 175 14.67 -6.68 1.71
CA ILE A 175 15.26 -6.06 2.91
C ILE A 175 15.11 -7.01 4.11
N ALA A 176 13.91 -7.54 4.35
CA ALA A 176 13.66 -8.45 5.46
C ALA A 176 14.46 -9.76 5.36
N ARG A 177 14.74 -10.24 4.15
CA ARG A 177 15.60 -11.42 3.95
C ARG A 177 17.05 -11.16 4.37
N ASN A 178 17.51 -9.92 4.25
CA ASN A 178 18.91 -9.53 4.46
C ASN A 178 19.17 -8.84 5.82
N ASP A 179 18.12 -8.38 6.50
CA ASP A 179 18.20 -7.67 7.78
C ASP A 179 17.24 -8.31 8.80
N ALA A 180 17.81 -9.12 9.71
CA ALA A 180 17.06 -9.84 10.72
C ALA A 180 16.35 -8.90 11.73
N GLN A 181 16.92 -7.72 12.01
CA GLN A 181 16.28 -6.74 12.89
C GLN A 181 15.05 -6.14 12.20
N PHE A 182 15.17 -5.79 10.93
CA PHE A 182 14.04 -5.32 10.13
C PHE A 182 12.94 -6.37 10.02
N ALA A 183 13.30 -7.63 9.76
CA ALA A 183 12.36 -8.73 9.71
C ALA A 183 11.63 -8.96 11.04
N ALA A 184 12.33 -8.85 12.17
CA ALA A 184 11.74 -8.97 13.49
C ALA A 184 10.75 -7.83 13.79
N GLU A 185 11.02 -6.63 13.29
CA GLU A 185 10.19 -5.45 13.54
C GLU A 185 8.95 -5.37 12.62
N TYR A 186 9.12 -5.61 11.32
CA TYR A 186 8.07 -5.39 10.30
C TYR A 186 7.51 -6.67 9.67
N GLY A 187 8.13 -7.82 9.92
CA GLY A 187 7.78 -9.11 9.33
C GLY A 187 8.57 -9.41 8.04
N THR A 188 8.31 -10.59 7.48
CA THR A 188 9.01 -11.13 6.30
C THR A 188 8.14 -11.23 5.05
N GLN A 189 6.82 -11.06 5.18
CA GLN A 189 5.86 -11.20 4.10
C GLN A 189 5.05 -9.91 3.96
N PHE A 190 5.21 -9.24 2.81
CA PHE A 190 4.54 -7.96 2.53
C PHE A 190 3.53 -8.07 1.40
N HIS A 191 3.69 -9.07 0.52
CA HIS A 191 2.64 -9.46 -0.39
C HIS A 191 1.46 -10.07 0.35
N ARG A 192 0.25 -9.85 -0.18
CA ARG A 192 -0.97 -10.48 0.32
C ARG A 192 -0.93 -12.01 0.08
N PRO A 193 -1.24 -12.83 1.11
CA PRO A 193 -1.53 -14.25 0.90
C PRO A 193 -2.75 -14.37 -0.02
N GLY A 194 -2.66 -15.21 -1.05
CA GLY A 194 -3.70 -15.27 -2.08
C GLY A 194 -5.07 -15.63 -1.50
N HIS A 195 -6.15 -15.11 -2.12
CA HIS A 195 -7.57 -15.31 -1.75
C HIS A 195 -7.97 -16.75 -1.32
N ARG A 196 -7.26 -17.79 -1.78
CA ARG A 196 -7.59 -19.19 -1.48
C ARG A 196 -7.37 -19.56 -0.02
N GLU A 197 -6.45 -18.88 0.69
CA GLU A 197 -6.21 -19.09 2.11
C GLU A 197 -7.27 -18.38 2.96
N TRP A 198 -7.60 -17.12 2.63
CA TRP A 198 -8.58 -16.31 3.36
C TRP A 198 -9.99 -16.92 3.43
N VAL A 199 -10.50 -17.51 2.34
CA VAL A 199 -11.82 -18.17 2.34
C VAL A 199 -11.81 -19.48 3.14
N GLN A 200 -10.65 -20.11 3.32
CA GLN A 200 -10.53 -21.31 4.15
C GLN A 200 -10.39 -20.97 5.63
N THR A 201 -9.81 -19.82 5.97
CA THR A 201 -9.68 -19.37 7.38
C THR A 201 -10.94 -18.67 7.90
N MET A 202 -11.64 -17.91 7.04
CA MET A 202 -12.88 -17.20 7.38
C MET A 202 -14.09 -18.01 6.90
N ASN A 203 -14.45 -19.04 7.65
CA ASN A 203 -15.76 -19.68 7.53
C ASN A 203 -16.82 -18.59 7.84
N PRO A 204 -17.70 -18.16 6.90
CA PRO A 204 -18.53 -16.95 7.08
C PRO A 204 -19.66 -17.09 8.12
N LEU A 205 -19.68 -18.16 8.91
CA LEU A 205 -20.80 -18.54 9.77
C LEU A 205 -20.56 -18.31 11.27
N ILE A 206 -19.43 -17.75 11.69
CA ILE A 206 -19.24 -17.40 13.10
C ILE A 206 -19.03 -15.90 13.25
N HIS A 207 -20.15 -15.18 13.26
CA HIS A 207 -20.24 -13.89 13.93
C HIS A 207 -19.96 -14.12 15.42
N HIS A 208 -18.70 -14.06 15.83
CA HIS A 208 -18.36 -13.86 17.23
C HIS A 208 -18.70 -12.40 17.57
N SER A 209 -19.76 -12.25 18.35
CA SER A 209 -20.16 -11.01 18.99
C SER A 209 -19.00 -10.44 19.82
N PRO A 210 -18.71 -9.13 19.81
CA PRO A 210 -17.51 -8.54 20.41
C PRO A 210 -17.53 -8.47 21.95
N ASN A 211 -18.43 -9.18 22.62
CA ASN A 211 -18.62 -9.13 24.08
C ASN A 211 -18.32 -10.46 24.78
N LEU A 212 -17.12 -10.99 24.59
CA LEU A 212 -16.58 -11.98 25.53
C LEU A 212 -15.39 -11.38 26.27
N PRO A 213 -15.45 -11.27 27.62
CA PRO A 213 -14.31 -10.79 28.40
C PRO A 213 -13.17 -11.80 28.27
N MET A 214 -11.96 -11.31 27.98
CA MET A 214 -10.76 -12.15 27.95
C MET A 214 -10.59 -12.87 29.30
N PRO A 215 -10.31 -14.18 29.32
CA PRO A 215 -9.84 -14.85 30.52
C PRO A 215 -8.50 -14.22 30.94
N LEU A 216 -8.46 -13.64 32.14
CA LEU A 216 -7.22 -13.17 32.75
C LEU A 216 -6.33 -14.39 33.02
N VAL A 217 -5.31 -14.57 32.20
CA VAL A 217 -4.22 -15.51 32.48
C VAL A 217 -3.28 -14.81 33.45
N VAL A 218 -3.21 -15.33 34.67
CA VAL A 218 -2.27 -14.91 35.71
C VAL A 218 -0.85 -15.28 35.25
N PRO A 219 0.14 -14.36 35.32
CA PRO A 219 1.52 -14.68 35.00
C PRO A 219 2.10 -15.61 36.07
N SER A 220 2.55 -16.80 35.65
CA SER A 220 3.37 -17.67 36.51
C SER A 220 4.78 -17.08 36.63
N THR A 221 5.18 -16.81 37.87
CA THR A 221 6.52 -16.39 38.29
C THR A 221 7.61 -17.43 37.96
N PRO A 222 8.85 -17.01 37.66
CA PRO A 222 9.99 -17.91 37.52
C PRO A 222 10.52 -18.29 38.91
N GLY A 223 10.62 -19.59 39.17
CA GLY A 223 11.21 -20.15 40.38
C GLY A 223 12.16 -21.28 39.99
N ASP A 224 13.38 -21.14 40.47
CA ASP A 224 14.57 -21.92 40.14
C ASP A 224 14.56 -23.39 40.62
N GLU A 225 15.52 -24.11 40.00
CA GLU A 225 16.29 -25.27 40.48
C GLU A 225 15.86 -26.70 40.12
N ASP A 226 16.77 -27.29 39.32
CA ASP A 226 17.41 -28.60 39.48
C ASP A 226 16.57 -29.87 39.56
N SER A 227 16.68 -30.68 38.51
CA SER A 227 16.84 -32.13 38.63
C SER A 227 17.37 -32.74 37.33
N VAL A 228 18.61 -33.18 37.41
CA VAL A 228 19.29 -34.12 36.52
C VAL A 228 18.43 -35.36 36.27
N THR A 229 18.24 -35.76 35.00
CA THR A 229 18.23 -37.19 34.67
C THR A 229 18.61 -37.44 33.21
N SER A 230 19.69 -38.21 33.09
CA SER A 230 20.28 -38.75 31.87
C SER A 230 19.33 -39.70 31.14
N SER A 231 19.26 -39.60 29.82
CA SER A 231 18.95 -40.74 28.94
C SER A 231 19.74 -40.62 27.65
N ARG A 232 20.14 -41.79 27.16
CA ARG A 232 21.33 -42.13 26.38
C ARG A 232 20.89 -42.84 25.11
N CYS A 233 21.55 -42.52 23.99
CA CYS A 233 21.62 -43.27 22.71
C CYS A 233 20.27 -43.44 21.96
N GLU A 234 20.19 -43.38 20.64
CA GLU A 234 21.00 -44.09 19.66
C GLU A 234 21.26 -43.28 18.37
N GLN A 235 22.48 -43.44 17.86
CA GLN A 235 22.89 -43.14 16.50
C GLN A 235 22.34 -44.21 15.55
N SER A 236 21.90 -43.82 14.35
CA SER A 236 21.80 -44.75 13.22
C SER A 236 22.33 -44.10 11.95
N THR A 237 23.55 -44.52 11.59
CA THR A 237 24.19 -44.40 10.28
C THR A 237 23.58 -45.40 9.30
N LEU A 238 23.30 -44.98 8.06
CA LEU A 238 23.29 -45.91 6.91
C LEU A 238 23.67 -45.19 5.60
N THR A 239 24.95 -45.35 5.27
CA THR A 239 25.61 -45.69 4.00
C THR A 239 25.05 -45.27 2.63
N GLU A 240 25.98 -44.72 1.84
CA GLU A 240 25.97 -44.38 0.41
C GLU A 240 25.58 -45.52 -0.54
N HIS A 241 25.14 -45.15 -1.75
CA HIS A 241 25.31 -45.98 -2.95
C HIS A 241 25.87 -45.13 -4.09
N ILE A 242 27.10 -45.43 -4.46
CA ILE A 242 27.81 -45.00 -5.68
C ILE A 242 27.28 -45.83 -6.85
N SER A 243 27.13 -45.21 -8.03
CA SER A 243 27.25 -45.94 -9.30
C SER A 243 27.64 -44.98 -10.41
N ASP A 244 28.91 -45.05 -10.78
CA ASP A 244 29.46 -44.56 -12.04
C ASP A 244 28.97 -45.41 -13.22
N ASN A 245 28.73 -44.77 -14.36
CA ASN A 245 29.23 -45.22 -15.67
C ASN A 245 29.05 -44.11 -16.72
N ASP A 246 30.19 -43.60 -17.15
CA ASP A 246 30.48 -42.76 -18.33
C ASP A 246 30.57 -43.66 -19.59
N PRO A 247 31.07 -43.24 -20.77
CA PRO A 247 30.77 -42.07 -21.62
C PRO A 247 30.27 -42.52 -23.02
N ASN A 248 29.68 -41.63 -23.84
CA ASN A 248 30.14 -41.43 -25.24
C ASN A 248 29.39 -40.38 -26.08
N TYR A 249 30.18 -39.79 -27.00
CA TYR A 249 29.84 -39.16 -28.29
C TYR A 249 29.35 -37.69 -28.38
N ASN A 250 30.32 -36.84 -28.74
CA ASN A 250 30.25 -35.59 -29.52
C ASN A 250 29.68 -35.86 -30.95
N PRO A 251 29.22 -34.89 -31.79
CA PRO A 251 30.05 -33.77 -32.25
C PRO A 251 29.35 -32.41 -32.50
N ASP A 252 30.19 -31.37 -32.49
CA ASP A 252 30.24 -30.14 -33.28
C ASP A 252 29.04 -29.77 -34.18
N SER A 253 28.57 -28.53 -34.03
CA SER A 253 28.09 -27.71 -35.15
C SER A 253 28.32 -26.23 -34.87
N THR A 254 29.44 -25.76 -35.38
CA THR A 254 29.76 -24.36 -35.64
C THR A 254 28.79 -23.80 -36.69
N SER A 255 28.04 -22.75 -36.35
CA SER A 255 27.37 -21.92 -37.36
C SER A 255 27.66 -20.46 -37.04
N GLY A 256 28.55 -19.89 -37.85
CA GLY A 256 28.84 -18.47 -37.86
C GLY A 256 27.68 -17.70 -38.48
N SER A 257 27.40 -16.54 -37.90
CA SER A 257 26.67 -15.46 -38.56
C SER A 257 27.42 -14.18 -38.25
N GLU A 258 28.28 -13.79 -39.19
CA GLU A 258 28.68 -12.40 -39.40
C GLU A 258 27.43 -11.55 -39.54
N LEU A 259 27.34 -10.46 -38.78
CA LEU A 259 26.50 -9.33 -39.12
C LEU A 259 27.23 -8.06 -38.71
N ASP A 260 27.70 -7.37 -39.74
CA ASP A 260 28.19 -6.00 -39.75
C ASP A 260 27.25 -5.06 -39.00
N CYS A 261 27.81 -4.29 -38.07
CA CYS A 261 27.18 -3.06 -37.59
C CYS A 261 28.15 -1.90 -37.80
N GLU A 262 27.88 -1.24 -38.90
CA GLU A 262 28.43 -0.02 -39.43
C GLU A 262 28.45 1.12 -38.38
N ILE A 263 29.55 1.84 -38.37
CA ILE A 263 29.77 3.08 -37.63
C ILE A 263 28.93 4.18 -38.26
N VAL A 264 27.97 4.76 -37.53
CA VAL A 264 27.43 6.09 -37.86
C VAL A 264 27.38 6.99 -36.63
N THR A 265 27.72 8.23 -36.91
CA THR A 265 28.32 9.26 -36.08
C THR A 265 27.34 10.05 -35.23
N LYS A 266 27.92 10.59 -34.16
CA LYS A 266 27.44 11.69 -33.31
C LYS A 266 26.65 12.76 -34.08
N THR A 267 25.54 13.21 -33.48
CA THR A 267 25.17 14.63 -33.54
C THR A 267 24.52 15.03 -32.22
N VAL A 268 25.27 15.80 -31.43
CA VAL A 268 24.83 16.47 -30.21
C VAL A 268 24.17 17.77 -30.65
N SER A 269 22.84 17.85 -30.56
CA SER A 269 22.12 19.12 -30.64
C SER A 269 21.82 19.61 -29.23
N LYS A 270 22.72 20.47 -28.76
CA LYS A 270 22.58 21.31 -27.58
C LYS A 270 21.59 22.43 -27.93
N VAL A 271 20.33 22.30 -27.50
CA VAL A 271 19.37 23.41 -27.54
C VAL A 271 19.32 24.02 -26.14
N VAL A 272 20.00 25.16 -26.02
CA VAL A 272 19.92 26.07 -24.89
C VAL A 272 18.64 26.88 -25.10
N PHE A 273 17.68 26.75 -24.17
CA PHE A 273 16.64 27.75 -23.97
C PHE A 273 16.97 28.46 -22.66
N GLU A 274 17.61 29.62 -22.79
CA GLU A 274 17.56 30.65 -21.76
C GLU A 274 16.14 31.23 -21.78
N VAL A 275 15.41 31.03 -20.69
CA VAL A 275 14.19 31.76 -20.39
C VAL A 275 14.46 32.49 -19.09
N ASP A 276 14.85 33.76 -19.25
CA ASP A 276 14.71 34.79 -18.24
C ASP A 276 13.22 35.02 -18.00
N SER A 277 12.77 34.87 -16.76
CA SER A 277 11.50 35.42 -16.29
C SER A 277 11.60 35.68 -14.79
N GLU A 278 11.32 36.93 -14.45
CA GLU A 278 11.49 37.64 -13.19
C GLU A 278 10.71 37.02 -12.00
N PRO A 279 11.13 37.30 -10.76
CA PRO A 279 10.42 36.81 -9.57
C PRO A 279 9.13 37.61 -9.32
N GLU A 280 7.98 36.96 -9.44
CA GLU A 280 6.71 37.47 -8.92
C GLU A 280 6.72 37.45 -7.39
N GLU A 281 6.35 38.59 -6.82
CA GLU A 281 6.25 38.88 -5.39
C GLU A 281 5.26 37.92 -4.71
N GLN A 282 5.72 37.23 -3.67
CA GLN A 282 4.88 36.39 -2.84
C GLN A 282 4.10 37.26 -1.85
N GLU A 283 2.79 37.30 -2.04
CA GLU A 283 1.84 37.92 -1.12
C GLU A 283 1.75 37.07 0.16
N GLU A 284 2.33 37.59 1.23
CA GLU A 284 2.39 37.02 2.57
C GLU A 284 1.00 37.07 3.22
N TRP A 285 0.31 35.91 3.29
CA TRP A 285 -0.95 35.80 4.03
C TRP A 285 -0.68 35.49 5.50
N PRO A 286 -1.31 36.20 6.45
CA PRO A 286 -1.08 36.00 7.88
C PRO A 286 -1.60 34.63 8.32
N VAL A 287 -0.70 33.87 8.92
CA VAL A 287 -0.96 32.58 9.55
C VAL A 287 -1.47 32.86 10.96
N ASP A 288 -2.79 32.93 11.14
CA ASP A 288 -3.39 32.76 12.45
C ASP A 288 -4.87 32.34 12.36
N ALA A 289 -5.22 31.39 13.24
CA ALA A 289 -6.56 30.92 13.58
C ALA A 289 -7.25 29.88 12.66
N VAL A 290 -6.68 28.67 12.52
CA VAL A 290 -7.49 27.42 12.45
C VAL A 290 -6.76 26.24 13.10
N THR A 291 -6.48 26.32 14.39
CA THR A 291 -6.10 25.16 15.21
C THR A 291 -6.98 25.13 16.45
N ASP A 292 -8.21 24.61 16.31
CA ASP A 292 -9.03 24.25 17.48
C ASP A 292 -10.31 23.42 17.19
N ILE A 293 -10.29 22.48 16.22
CA ILE A 293 -11.48 21.64 15.95
C ILE A 293 -11.23 20.11 15.89
N PHE A 294 -9.99 19.61 15.96
CA PHE A 294 -9.73 18.15 15.88
C PHE A 294 -9.08 17.49 17.11
N ALA A 295 -9.26 18.05 18.29
CA ALA A 295 -8.99 17.35 19.55
C ALA A 295 -10.29 16.66 20.05
N GLY A 296 -10.68 15.54 19.43
CA GLY A 296 -11.96 14.94 19.80
C GLY A 296 -12.32 13.61 19.15
N LEU A 297 -11.35 12.74 18.85
CA LEU A 297 -11.65 11.35 18.51
C LEU A 297 -10.67 10.40 19.21
N TYR A 298 -11.14 9.94 20.38
CA TYR A 298 -10.90 8.65 21.01
C TYR A 298 -9.91 7.70 20.31
N LEU A 299 -8.75 7.51 20.94
CA LEU A 299 -8.00 6.25 20.87
C LEU A 299 -8.34 5.42 22.13
N PRO A 300 -8.64 4.13 22.01
CA PRO A 300 -8.70 3.26 23.18
C PRO A 300 -7.29 3.06 23.74
N SER A 301 -7.04 3.69 24.90
CA SER A 301 -5.85 3.49 25.71
C SER A 301 -5.91 2.12 26.39
N SER A 302 -5.06 1.19 25.97
CA SER A 302 -4.82 -0.04 26.73
C SER A 302 -3.39 -0.56 26.56
N LYS A 303 -2.38 0.32 26.61
CA LYS A 303 -0.94 -0.03 26.76
C LYS A 303 -0.04 1.10 27.33
N LEU A 304 -0.55 1.99 28.18
CA LEU A 304 0.26 3.09 28.76
C LEU A 304 0.54 3.00 30.27
N ASP A 305 0.19 1.90 30.94
CA ASP A 305 0.56 1.68 32.34
C ASP A 305 1.77 0.75 32.45
N ALA A 306 2.95 1.29 32.18
CA ALA A 306 4.22 0.67 32.59
C ALA A 306 5.39 1.64 32.78
N ALA A 307 5.21 2.97 32.63
CA ALA A 307 6.33 3.91 32.62
C ALA A 307 6.39 4.88 33.82
N TYR A 308 5.38 4.93 34.69
CA TYR A 308 5.42 5.78 35.87
C TYR A 308 5.03 4.98 37.11
N GLY A 309 6.03 4.69 37.95
CA GLY A 309 5.82 4.18 39.31
C GLY A 309 5.14 5.23 40.21
N PRO A 310 4.60 4.82 41.36
CA PRO A 310 3.81 5.68 42.22
C PRO A 310 4.65 6.84 42.78
N MET A 311 4.15 8.07 42.63
CA MET A 311 4.69 9.24 43.33
C MET A 311 4.30 9.18 44.82
N PRO A 312 5.18 9.62 45.73
CA PRO A 312 4.90 9.59 47.17
C PRO A 312 3.84 10.64 47.55
N GLU A 313 2.93 10.23 48.44
CA GLU A 313 1.97 11.11 49.10
C GLU A 313 2.71 12.09 50.03
N GLU A 314 2.44 13.38 49.86
CA GLU A 314 2.80 14.41 50.84
C GLU A 314 1.90 14.28 52.07
N MET A 315 2.53 14.28 53.24
CA MET A 315 1.88 14.33 54.56
C MET A 315 1.45 15.76 54.87
N ASP A 316 0.20 15.93 55.30
CA ASP A 316 -0.23 16.96 56.24
C ASP A 316 -0.51 16.32 57.61
#